data_AF-A0AAD1ZH05-F1
#
_entry.id   AF-A0AAD1ZH05-F1
#
_cell.length_a   1.000
_cell.length_b   1.000
_cell.length_c   1.000
_cell.angle_alpha   90.00
_cell.angle_beta   90.00
_cell.angle_gamma   90.00
#
_symmetry.space_group_name_H-M   'P 1'
#
loop_
_entity.id
_entity.type
_entity.pdbx_description
1 polymer ?
#
loop_
_entity_poly.entity_id
_entity_poly.type
_entity_poly.pdbx_seq_one_letter_code
_entity_poly.pdbx_strand_id
1 'polypeptide(L)'
;MEKYPQKVSIAVFVAAVMPDTVHMPIYFMEKVFEGISKEGIMDNQFIPYGRPEDHLVSMLFGPQFMSSKLYQLCPHEDVVLAKGLMRPISNFWDDLSKKSAFSNEMYGSVKRAYIMPDKDKTLKLDFQLGKSKSLEQQ
;
A
#
# COMPACT_ATOMS: atom_id res chain seq x y z
N MET A 1 -12.99 -7.12 3.68
CA MET A 1 -13.37 -8.55 3.72
C MET A 1 -13.75 -8.97 5.13
N GLU A 2 -12.93 -8.68 6.15
CA GLU A 2 -13.23 -8.98 7.57
C GLU A 2 -14.69 -8.75 8.00
N LYS A 3 -15.28 -7.60 7.68
CA LYS A 3 -16.65 -7.27 8.10
C LYS A 3 -17.75 -7.99 7.29
N TYR A 4 -17.49 -8.33 6.03
CA TYR A 4 -18.49 -8.84 5.09
C TYR A 4 -17.90 -9.86 4.10
N PRO A 5 -17.33 -10.99 4.58
CA PRO A 5 -16.64 -11.94 3.71
C PRO A 5 -17.60 -12.59 2.70
N GLN A 6 -18.82 -12.90 3.11
CA GLN A 6 -19.87 -13.50 2.29
C GLN A 6 -20.37 -12.63 1.13
N LYS A 7 -20.02 -11.33 1.13
CA LYS A 7 -20.38 -10.39 0.06
C LYS A 7 -19.27 -10.23 -0.99
N VAL A 8 -18.17 -10.96 -0.85
CA VAL A 8 -17.00 -10.85 -1.72
C VAL A 8 -16.68 -12.22 -2.31
N SER A 9 -16.87 -12.37 -3.62
CA SER A 9 -16.53 -13.63 -4.30
C SER A 9 -15.01 -13.85 -4.41
N ILE A 10 -14.27 -12.79 -4.70
CA ILE A 10 -12.81 -12.78 -4.78
C ILE A 10 -12.32 -11.36 -4.51
N ALA A 11 -11.19 -11.22 -3.80
CA ALA A 11 -10.46 -9.97 -3.73
C ALA A 11 -9.20 -10.04 -4.60
N VAL A 12 -9.05 -9.07 -5.47
CA VAL A 12 -7.90 -8.95 -6.37
C VAL A 12 -7.05 -7.77 -5.90
N PHE A 13 -5.79 -8.06 -5.56
CA PHE A 13 -4.79 -7.09 -5.16
C PHE A 13 -3.87 -6.81 -6.36
N VAL A 14 -3.80 -5.57 -6.83
CA VAL A 14 -2.98 -5.18 -7.99
C VAL A 14 -1.87 -4.27 -7.51
N ALA A 15 -0.61 -4.71 -7.58
CA ALA A 15 0.54 -3.96 -7.05
C ALA A 15 0.24 -3.32 -5.67
N ALA A 16 -0.30 -4.13 -4.76
CA ALA A 16 -0.90 -3.64 -3.52
C ALA A 16 -0.33 -4.33 -2.29
N VAL A 17 -0.48 -3.69 -1.14
CA VAL A 17 -0.32 -4.33 0.15
C VAL A 17 -1.49 -5.30 0.37
N MET A 18 -1.16 -6.57 0.59
CA MET A 18 -2.11 -7.62 0.95
C MET A 18 -1.83 -8.09 2.38
N PRO A 19 -2.67 -7.72 3.35
CA PRO A 19 -2.54 -8.18 4.73
C PRO A 19 -2.76 -9.70 4.87
N ASP A 20 -2.21 -10.28 5.94
CA ASP A 20 -2.49 -11.65 6.38
C ASP A 20 -3.36 -11.66 7.65
N THR A 21 -3.55 -12.85 8.21
CA THR A 21 -4.37 -13.11 9.40
C THR A 21 -3.53 -13.40 10.65
N VAL A 22 -2.21 -13.15 10.58
CA VAL A 22 -1.25 -13.48 11.64
C VAL A 22 -0.68 -12.21 12.25
N HIS A 23 -0.28 -11.26 11.40
CA HIS A 23 0.35 -10.03 11.79
C HIS A 23 -0.66 -8.88 11.90
N MET A 24 -0.36 -7.91 12.77
CA MET A 24 -1.10 -6.65 12.80
C MET A 24 -0.99 -5.94 11.44
N PRO A 25 -2.02 -5.23 10.97
CA PRO A 25 -2.00 -4.57 9.66
C PRO A 25 -0.81 -3.64 9.43
N ILE A 26 -0.29 -3.02 10.51
CA ILE A 26 0.87 -2.14 10.47
C ILE A 26 2.14 -2.83 9.94
N TYR A 27 2.30 -4.14 10.20
CA TYR A 27 3.47 -4.91 9.80
C TYR A 27 3.74 -4.80 8.30
N PHE A 28 2.68 -4.78 7.49
CA PHE A 28 2.84 -4.68 6.05
C PHE A 28 3.27 -3.29 5.59
N MET A 29 2.80 -2.25 6.27
CA MET A 29 3.28 -0.89 6.02
C MET A 29 4.75 -0.79 6.40
N GLU A 30 5.14 -1.30 7.57
CA GLU A 30 6.56 -1.35 7.98
C GLU A 30 7.42 -2.04 6.90
N LYS A 31 6.98 -3.18 6.39
CA LYS A 31 7.69 -3.92 5.34
C LYS A 31 7.76 -3.20 3.99
N VAL A 32 6.75 -2.41 3.61
CA VAL A 32 6.83 -1.58 2.40
C VAL A 32 7.90 -0.50 2.56
N PHE A 33 7.94 0.14 3.72
CA PHE A 33 8.85 1.25 3.99
C PHE A 33 10.25 0.79 4.42
N GLU A 34 10.42 -0.48 4.80
CA GLU A 34 11.69 -1.09 5.17
C GLU A 34 12.71 -0.98 4.02
N GLY A 35 13.79 -0.25 4.28
CA GLY A 35 14.85 -0.01 3.31
C GLY A 35 14.44 0.85 2.12
N ILE A 36 13.42 1.71 2.25
CA ILE A 36 13.28 2.87 1.34
C ILE A 36 14.37 3.87 1.72
N SER A 37 15.29 4.14 0.79
CA SER A 37 16.35 5.13 1.00
C SER A 37 15.79 6.55 0.86
N LYS A 38 16.56 7.56 1.31
CA LYS A 38 16.19 8.97 1.11
C LYS A 38 16.04 9.31 -0.37
N GLU A 39 16.87 8.72 -1.22
CA GLU A 39 16.79 8.85 -2.68
C GLU A 39 15.52 8.20 -3.25
N GLY A 40 15.05 7.11 -2.63
CA GLY A 40 13.79 6.45 -2.99
C GLY A 40 12.54 7.27 -2.66
N ILE A 41 12.61 8.15 -1.65
CA ILE A 41 11.53 9.08 -1.29
C ILE A 41 11.38 10.19 -2.34
N MET A 42 12.48 10.60 -2.97
CA MET A 42 12.51 11.67 -3.98
C MET A 42 11.90 12.98 -3.45
N ASP A 43 10.93 13.56 -4.17
CA ASP A 43 10.25 14.82 -3.85
C ASP A 43 8.90 14.62 -3.14
N ASN A 44 8.64 13.42 -2.61
CA ASN A 44 7.47 13.16 -1.77
C ASN A 44 7.57 13.98 -0.47
N GLN A 45 6.45 14.57 -0.06
CA GLN A 45 6.36 15.38 1.14
C GLN A 45 5.67 14.62 2.26
N PHE A 46 6.21 14.73 3.47
CA PHE A 46 5.60 14.24 4.70
C PHE A 46 5.18 15.45 5.53
N ILE A 47 3.88 15.60 5.74
CA ILE A 47 3.28 16.80 6.33
C ILE A 47 2.60 16.40 7.64
N PRO A 48 3.17 16.80 8.80
CA PRO A 48 2.53 16.61 10.10
C PRO A 48 1.18 17.32 10.15
N TYR A 49 0.19 16.71 10.80
CA TYR A 49 -1.12 17.32 11.03
C TYR A 49 -1.70 16.88 12.38
N GLY A 50 -2.78 17.52 12.81
CA GLY A 50 -3.37 17.24 14.12
C GLY A 50 -2.58 17.88 15.26
N ARG A 51 -2.70 17.33 16.46
CA ARG A 51 -1.96 17.85 17.63
C ARG A 51 -0.57 17.20 17.69
N PRO A 52 0.44 17.88 18.27
CA PRO A 52 1.80 17.34 18.38
C PRO A 52 1.89 15.95 19.04
N GLU A 53 0.98 15.64 19.96
CA GLU A 53 0.93 14.39 20.71
C GLU A 53 0.35 13.23 19.89
N ASP A 54 -0.39 13.53 18.82
CA ASP A 54 -1.04 12.52 17.98
C ASP A 54 -0.05 11.90 16.97
N HIS A 55 1.10 12.55 16.73
CA HIS A 55 2.15 12.13 15.80
C HIS A 55 1.68 11.79 14.37
N LEU A 56 0.54 12.36 13.94
CA LEU A 56 -0.05 12.05 12.65
C LEU A 56 0.74 12.69 11.50
N VAL A 57 1.03 11.89 10.47
CA VAL A 57 1.77 12.31 9.28
C VAL A 57 0.98 11.96 8.02
N SER A 58 0.74 12.97 7.19
CA SER A 58 0.20 12.80 5.84
C SER A 58 1.34 12.77 4.83
N MET A 59 1.10 12.20 3.66
CA MET A 59 2.04 12.08 2.56
C MET A 59 1.42 12.73 1.32
N LEU A 60 2.21 13.50 0.59
CA LEU A 60 1.85 13.99 -0.74
C LEU A 60 2.91 13.50 -1.74
N PHE A 61 2.47 12.80 -2.79
CA PHE A 61 3.38 12.36 -3.84
C PHE A 61 3.88 13.56 -4.64
N GLY A 62 5.21 13.64 -4.78
CA GLY A 62 5.86 14.71 -5.53
C GLY A 62 5.74 14.49 -7.05
N PRO A 63 5.72 15.57 -7.85
CA PRO A 63 5.60 15.47 -9.31
C PRO A 63 6.72 14.66 -9.98
N GLN A 64 7.95 14.67 -9.45
CA GLN A 64 9.05 13.88 -10.00
C GLN A 64 8.90 12.39 -9.66
N PHE A 65 8.55 12.08 -8.41
CA PHE A 65 8.23 10.72 -7.99
C PHE A 65 7.11 10.13 -8.84
N MET A 66 6.00 10.86 -9.02
CA MET A 66 4.88 10.39 -9.84
C MET A 66 5.31 10.10 -11.27
N SER A 67 6.06 11.00 -11.91
CA SER A 67 6.47 10.84 -13.31
C SER A 67 7.48 9.69 -13.51
N SER A 68 8.36 9.44 -12.53
CA SER A 68 9.48 8.51 -12.67
C SER A 68 9.27 7.13 -12.04
N LYS A 69 8.31 7.00 -11.12
CA LYS A 69 8.04 5.78 -10.34
C LYS A 69 6.62 5.23 -10.46
N LEU A 70 5.60 6.09 -10.52
CA LEU A 70 4.19 5.66 -10.60
C LEU A 70 3.69 5.57 -12.05
N TYR A 71 4.00 6.58 -12.86
CA TYR A 71 3.47 6.77 -14.22
C TYR A 71 4.56 6.68 -15.31
N GLN A 72 5.69 6.07 -15.01
CA GLN A 72 6.87 5.99 -15.90
C GLN A 72 6.61 5.28 -17.24
N LEU A 73 5.55 4.48 -17.33
CA LEU A 73 5.13 3.79 -18.56
C LEU A 73 3.78 4.30 -19.09
N CYS A 74 3.21 5.32 -18.46
CA CYS A 74 1.95 5.92 -18.85
C CYS A 74 2.17 7.02 -19.91
N PRO A 75 1.16 7.32 -20.73
CA PRO A 75 1.19 8.49 -21.62
C PRO A 75 1.27 9.79 -20.81
N HIS A 76 1.75 10.86 -21.45
CA HIS A 76 2.00 12.14 -20.79
C HIS A 76 0.71 12.78 -20.23
N GLU A 77 -0.42 12.57 -20.91
CA GLU A 77 -1.73 13.06 -20.52
C GLU A 77 -2.14 12.54 -19.14
N ASP A 78 -1.88 11.26 -18.85
CA ASP A 78 -2.16 10.65 -17.55
C ASP A 78 -1.29 11.24 -16.45
N VAL A 79 -0.02 11.56 -16.76
CA VAL A 79 0.90 12.21 -15.81
C VAL A 79 0.39 13.61 -15.45
N VAL A 80 -0.08 14.38 -16.43
CA VAL A 80 -0.64 15.72 -16.20
C VAL A 80 -1.92 15.63 -15.40
N LEU A 81 -2.82 14.70 -15.75
CA LEU A 81 -4.06 14.48 -15.03
C LEU A 81 -3.81 14.09 -13.56
N ALA A 82 -2.89 13.15 -13.33
CA ALA A 82 -2.51 12.72 -11.99
C ALA A 82 -1.96 13.88 -11.15
N LYS A 83 -1.11 14.74 -11.72
CA LYS A 83 -0.60 15.95 -11.06
C LYS A 83 -1.71 16.93 -10.68
N GLY A 84 -2.72 17.09 -11.52
CA GLY A 84 -3.86 17.98 -11.25
C GLY A 84 -4.83 17.44 -10.18
N LEU A 85 -4.89 16.12 -10.01
CA LEU A 85 -5.82 15.46 -9.09
C LEU A 85 -5.18 14.99 -7.77
N MET A 86 -3.85 14.98 -7.69
CA MET A 86 -3.14 14.46 -6.52
C MET A 86 -3.48 15.26 -5.25
N ARG A 87 -3.72 14.56 -4.15
CA ARG A 87 -4.06 15.14 -2.85
C ARG A 87 -3.25 14.44 -1.75
N PRO A 88 -3.01 15.11 -0.61
CA PRO A 88 -2.39 14.45 0.53
C PRO A 88 -3.20 13.23 0.97
N ILE A 89 -2.51 12.14 1.26
CA ILE A 89 -3.05 10.88 1.77
C ILE A 89 -2.46 10.59 3.16
N SER A 90 -3.09 9.71 3.92
CA SER A 90 -2.51 9.18 5.16
C SER A 90 -2.34 7.68 5.03
N ASN A 91 -1.25 7.17 5.61
CA ASN A 91 -1.00 5.74 5.71
C ASN A 91 -1.61 5.14 6.99
N PHE A 92 -2.23 5.97 7.84
CA PHE A 92 -2.94 5.56 9.05
C PHE A 92 -2.10 4.69 10.01
N TRP A 93 -0.80 4.96 10.11
CA TRP A 93 0.14 4.16 10.90
C TRP A 93 -0.34 3.93 12.34
N ASP A 94 -0.73 5.00 13.03
CA ASP A 94 -1.18 4.92 14.43
C ASP A 94 -2.50 4.17 14.61
N ASP A 95 -3.38 4.24 13.62
CA ASP A 95 -4.65 3.49 13.67
C ASP A 95 -4.39 2.01 13.40
N LEU A 96 -3.57 1.69 12.40
CA LEU A 96 -3.24 0.32 12.01
C LEU A 96 -2.40 -0.39 13.06
N SER A 97 -1.57 0.31 13.83
CA SER A 97 -0.78 -0.26 14.94
C SER A 97 -1.64 -0.68 16.13
N LYS A 98 -2.82 -0.07 16.28
CA LYS A 98 -3.80 -0.37 17.34
C LYS A 98 -4.84 -1.41 16.91
N LYS A 99 -4.81 -1.87 15.66
CA LYS A 99 -5.71 -2.91 15.15
C LYS A 99 -5.13 -4.30 15.37
N SER A 100 -6.00 -5.22 15.80
CA SER A 100 -5.69 -6.64 15.80
C SER A 100 -5.49 -7.14 14.36
N ALA A 101 -4.80 -8.27 14.22
CA ALA A 101 -4.75 -9.01 12.96
C ALA A 101 -6.17 -9.34 12.46
N PHE A 102 -6.29 -9.52 11.14
CA PHE A 102 -7.52 -10.01 10.54
C PHE A 102 -7.78 -11.46 10.92
N SER A 103 -9.04 -11.89 10.98
CA SER A 103 -9.36 -13.27 11.35
C SER A 103 -9.27 -14.20 10.14
N ASN A 104 -8.93 -15.47 10.42
CA ASN A 104 -8.87 -16.48 9.38
C ASN A 104 -10.28 -16.88 8.91
N GLU A 105 -11.24 -16.92 9.82
CA GLU A 105 -12.63 -17.29 9.55
C GLU A 105 -13.32 -16.24 8.67
N MET A 106 -12.95 -14.96 8.82
CA MET A 106 -13.56 -13.87 8.05
C MET A 106 -12.68 -13.44 6.88
N TYR A 107 -11.65 -12.63 7.09
CA TYR A 107 -10.79 -12.18 6.00
C TYR A 107 -10.12 -13.35 5.27
N GLY A 108 -9.64 -14.35 6.03
CA GLY A 108 -8.95 -15.52 5.49
C GLY A 108 -9.81 -16.38 4.55
N SER A 109 -11.13 -16.48 4.81
CA SER A 109 -12.06 -17.31 4.04
C SER A 109 -12.38 -16.79 2.63
N VAL A 110 -12.11 -15.51 2.36
CA VAL A 110 -12.34 -14.94 1.03
C VAL A 110 -11.21 -15.34 0.08
N LYS A 111 -11.54 -15.83 -1.11
CA LYS A 111 -10.57 -16.12 -2.17
C LYS A 111 -9.79 -14.85 -2.54
N ARG A 112 -8.47 -14.97 -2.68
CA ARG A 112 -7.60 -13.85 -3.01
C ARG A 112 -6.80 -14.14 -4.27
N ALA A 113 -6.61 -13.13 -5.10
CA ALA A 113 -5.71 -13.15 -6.24
C ALA A 113 -4.79 -11.93 -6.17
N TYR A 114 -3.58 -12.08 -6.70
CA TYR A 114 -2.58 -11.01 -6.74
C TYR A 114 -2.10 -10.81 -8.18
N ILE A 115 -2.11 -9.56 -8.64
CA ILE A 115 -1.56 -9.14 -9.93
C ILE A 115 -0.31 -8.32 -9.65
N MET A 116 0.81 -8.80 -10.16
CA MET A 116 2.14 -8.22 -9.97
C MET A 116 2.66 -7.69 -11.30
N PRO A 117 2.62 -6.37 -11.53
CA PRO A 117 3.23 -5.78 -12.70
C PRO A 117 4.75 -5.93 -12.65
N ASP A 118 5.33 -6.39 -13.74
CA ASP A 118 6.77 -6.63 -13.90
C ASP A 118 7.62 -5.36 -13.79
N LYS A 119 7.03 -4.20 -14.13
CA LYS A 119 7.72 -2.91 -14.21
C LYS A 119 7.26 -1.88 -13.20
N ASP A 120 6.58 -2.30 -12.12
CA ASP A 120 6.29 -1.42 -11.00
C ASP A 120 7.59 -0.97 -10.32
N LYS A 121 7.71 0.33 -10.06
CA LYS A 121 8.88 0.95 -9.40
C LYS A 121 8.56 1.48 -8.01
N THR A 122 7.34 1.26 -7.51
CA THR A 122 6.86 1.76 -6.22
C THR A 122 6.90 0.71 -5.12
N LEU A 123 6.43 -0.51 -5.40
CA LEU A 123 6.54 -1.63 -4.48
C LEU A 123 7.65 -2.58 -4.92
N LYS A 124 8.56 -2.89 -3.99
CA LYS A 124 9.67 -3.81 -4.24
C LYS A 124 9.16 -5.18 -4.70
N LEU A 125 9.80 -5.74 -5.73
CA LEU A 125 9.43 -7.03 -6.29
C LEU A 125 9.42 -8.15 -5.22
N ASP A 126 10.43 -8.19 -4.35
CA ASP A 126 10.50 -9.19 -3.27
C ASP A 126 9.31 -9.11 -2.30
N PHE A 127 8.83 -7.89 -2.04
CA PHE A 127 7.64 -7.69 -1.22
C PHE A 127 6.40 -8.27 -1.93
N GLN A 128 6.23 -7.99 -3.23
CA GLN A 128 5.11 -8.51 -4.02
C GLN A 128 5.17 -10.05 -4.17
N LEU A 129 6.36 -10.60 -4.41
CA LEU A 129 6.60 -12.06 -4.48
C LEU A 129 6.28 -12.77 -3.18
N GLY A 130 6.62 -12.17 -2.04
CA GLY A 130 6.22 -12.69 -0.73
C GLY A 130 4.68 -12.83 -0.60
N LYS A 131 3.91 -11.91 -1.20
CA LYS A 131 2.43 -11.97 -1.19
C LYS A 131 1.91 -13.08 -2.08
N SER A 132 2.45 -13.21 -3.30
CA SER A 132 2.05 -14.29 -4.20
C SER A 132 2.29 -15.67 -3.57
N LYS A 133 3.46 -15.88 -2.95
CA LYS A 133 3.80 -17.16 -2.31
C LYS A 133 2.94 -17.47 -1.08
N SER A 134 2.52 -16.45 -0.32
CA SER A 134 1.60 -16.68 0.82
C SER A 134 0.21 -17.16 0.39
N LEU A 135 -0.21 -16.88 -0.85
CA LEU A 135 -1.47 -17.38 -1.40
C LEU A 135 -1.40 -18.83 -1.84
N GLU A 136 -0.21 -19.34 -2.17
CA GLU A 136 -0.01 -20.74 -2.56
C GLU A 136 0.02 -21.69 -1.33
N GLN A 137 0.17 -21.13 -0.13
CA GLN A 137 0.25 -21.88 1.13
C GLN A 137 -1.07 -21.92 1.92
N GLN A 138 -2.14 -21.31 1.39
CA GLN A 138 -3.49 -21.24 1.99
C GLN A 138 -4.50 -21.95 1.10
#